data_AF-A0A7S2SHF3-F1
#
_entry.id   AF-A0A7S2SHF3-F1
#
_cell.length_a   1.000
_cell.length_b   1.000
_cell.length_c   1.000
_cell.angle_alpha   90.00
_cell.angle_beta   90.00
_cell.angle_gamma   90.00
#
_symmetry.space_group_name_H-M   'P 1'
#
loop_
_entity.id
_entity.type
_entity.pdbx_description
1 polymer ?
#
loop_
_entity_poly.entity_id
_entity_poly.type
_entity_poly.pdbx_seq_one_letter_code
_entity_poly.pdbx_strand_id
1 'polypeptide(L)'
;ENKSERRRDDGSLLSAEYMMKSMGTSPRRLFTGILASGGIALTGNFLGLTSNVLQLLPEEVVERSQLDTYYARGEYKRFTTPNYTFLLPKNWAADQALEVKKAQYRAKALDYTMMSMSSSS
;
A
#
# COMPACT_ATOMS: atom_id res chain seq x y z
N GLU A 1 19.88 -42.32 15.14
CA GLU A 1 18.51 -42.36 15.70
C GLU A 1 17.60 -41.39 14.94
N ASN A 2 16.53 -41.83 14.26
CA ASN A 2 15.69 -40.88 13.49
C ASN A 2 14.20 -41.31 13.36
N LYS A 3 13.72 -42.19 14.27
CA LYS A 3 12.37 -42.79 14.25
C LYS A 3 11.48 -42.33 15.41
N SER A 4 12.07 -41.86 16.50
CA SER A 4 11.37 -41.36 17.70
C SER A 4 10.91 -39.90 17.58
N GLU A 5 11.38 -39.16 16.57
CA GLU A 5 11.05 -37.75 16.36
C GLU A 5 9.80 -37.61 15.49
N ARG A 6 9.69 -38.36 14.38
CA ARG A 6 8.50 -38.38 13.51
C ARG A 6 7.18 -38.69 14.25
N ARG A 7 7.18 -39.60 15.23
CA ARG A 7 5.95 -39.95 15.97
C ARG A 7 5.37 -38.84 16.84
N ARG A 8 6.16 -37.82 17.19
CA ARG A 8 5.68 -36.71 18.04
C ARG A 8 4.86 -35.71 17.23
N ASP A 9 5.21 -35.50 15.97
CA ASP A 9 4.53 -34.55 15.09
C ASP A 9 3.15 -35.08 14.65
N ASP A 10 3.04 -36.40 14.45
CA ASP A 10 1.80 -37.07 14.03
C ASP A 10 0.63 -36.82 15.02
N GLY A 11 0.92 -36.79 16.33
CA GLY A 11 -0.09 -36.53 17.37
C GLY A 11 -0.52 -35.06 17.46
N SER A 12 0.40 -34.13 17.16
CA SER A 12 0.14 -32.69 17.12
C SER A 12 -0.80 -32.32 15.96
N LEU A 13 -0.56 -32.90 14.78
CA LEU A 13 -1.38 -32.67 13.59
C LEU A 13 -2.82 -33.16 13.80
N LEU A 14 -3.01 -34.33 14.41
CA LEU A 14 -4.33 -34.86 14.74
C LEU A 14 -5.07 -34.00 15.77
N SER A 15 -4.34 -33.45 16.75
CA SER A 15 -4.90 -32.50 17.73
C SER A 15 -5.33 -31.19 17.07
N ALA A 16 -4.50 -30.64 16.19
CA ALA A 16 -4.81 -29.43 15.43
C ALA A 16 -6.01 -29.63 14.49
N GLU A 17 -6.09 -30.77 13.78
CA GLU A 17 -7.24 -31.11 12.94
C GLU A 17 -8.52 -31.26 13.76
N TYR A 18 -8.46 -31.89 14.93
CA TYR A 18 -9.61 -32.05 15.82
C TYR A 18 -10.09 -30.70 16.37
N MET A 19 -9.17 -29.83 16.78
CA MET A 19 -9.49 -28.47 17.22
C MET A 19 -10.10 -27.64 16.08
N MET A 20 -9.49 -27.65 14.89
CA MET A 20 -10.01 -26.93 13.72
C MET A 20 -11.40 -27.42 13.31
N LYS A 21 -11.63 -28.73 13.35
CA LYS A 21 -12.93 -29.35 13.07
C LYS A 21 -13.98 -28.99 14.14
N SER A 22 -13.60 -28.97 15.42
CA SER A 22 -14.49 -28.56 16.53
C SER A 22 -14.88 -27.08 16.46
N MET A 23 -14.00 -26.23 15.91
CA MET A 23 -14.25 -24.80 15.65
C MET A 23 -15.04 -24.55 14.35
N GLY A 24 -15.41 -25.60 13.61
CA GLY A 24 -16.09 -25.45 12.30
C GLY A 24 -15.25 -24.72 11.26
N THR A 25 -13.93 -24.73 11.42
CA THR A 25 -12.96 -24.08 10.51
C THR A 25 -12.28 -25.12 9.64
N SER A 26 -12.20 -24.87 8.33
CA SER A 26 -11.44 -25.73 7.42
C SER A 26 -10.04 -25.14 7.18
N PRO A 27 -8.99 -25.97 7.01
CA PRO A 27 -7.65 -25.50 6.66
C PRO A 27 -7.64 -24.63 5.40
N ARG A 28 -8.50 -24.95 4.42
CA ARG A 28 -8.70 -24.15 3.22
C ARG A 28 -9.22 -22.74 3.55
N ARG A 29 -10.18 -22.62 4.48
CA ARG A 29 -10.74 -21.31 4.89
C ARG A 29 -9.71 -20.45 5.62
N LEU A 30 -8.89 -21.07 6.47
CA LEU A 30 -7.78 -20.38 7.16
C LEU A 30 -6.75 -19.89 6.16
N PHE A 31 -6.36 -20.75 5.21
CA PHE A 31 -5.41 -20.37 4.16
C PHE A 31 -5.94 -19.23 3.27
N THR A 32 -7.21 -19.30 2.83
CA THR A 32 -7.82 -18.21 2.06
C THR A 32 -7.96 -16.94 2.88
N GLY A 33 -8.25 -17.04 4.18
CA GLY A 33 -8.35 -15.88 5.07
C GLY A 33 -7.01 -15.19 5.30
N ILE A 34 -5.95 -15.97 5.51
CA ILE A 34 -4.57 -15.46 5.64
C ILE A 34 -4.12 -14.83 4.31
N LEU A 35 -4.39 -15.47 3.17
CA LEU A 35 -4.07 -14.91 1.86
C LEU A 35 -4.86 -13.64 1.55
N ALA A 36 -6.18 -13.64 1.80
CA ALA A 36 -7.04 -12.49 1.53
C ALA A 36 -6.68 -11.31 2.43
N SER A 37 -6.49 -11.54 3.74
CA SER A 37 -6.05 -10.51 4.68
C SER A 37 -4.65 -10.00 4.36
N GLY A 38 -3.71 -10.89 4.02
CA GLY A 38 -2.38 -10.53 3.54
C GLY A 38 -2.41 -9.68 2.27
N GLY A 39 -3.23 -10.06 1.28
CA GLY A 39 -3.41 -9.31 0.04
C GLY A 39 -3.99 -7.90 0.26
N ILE A 40 -5.02 -7.78 1.11
CA ILE A 40 -5.62 -6.48 1.45
C ILE A 40 -4.64 -5.62 2.25
N ALA A 41 -3.93 -6.20 3.22
CA ALA A 41 -2.92 -5.51 4.01
C ALA A 41 -1.76 -4.99 3.14
N LEU A 42 -1.35 -5.75 2.12
CA LEU A 42 -0.36 -5.31 1.14
C LEU A 42 -0.91 -4.23 0.21
N THR A 43 -2.19 -4.29 -0.17
CA THR A 43 -2.81 -3.29 -1.05
C THR A 43 -2.94 -1.92 -0.36
N GLY A 44 -3.25 -1.91 0.93
CA GLY A 44 -3.37 -0.67 1.72
C GLY A 44 -2.02 -0.04 2.10
N ASN A 45 -0.90 -0.78 1.98
CA ASN A 45 0.39 -0.32 2.46
C ASN A 45 1.57 -0.78 1.57
N PHE A 46 1.69 -0.15 0.41
CA PHE A 46 2.99 0.20 -0.20
C PHE A 46 3.52 1.55 0.38
N LEU A 47 3.27 1.87 1.66
CA LEU A 47 3.77 3.06 2.40
C LEU A 47 5.25 2.90 2.80
N GLY A 48 6.12 2.56 1.84
CA GLY A 48 7.58 2.67 2.02
C GLY A 48 8.37 1.37 1.93
N LEU A 49 7.74 0.19 1.90
CA LEU A 49 8.47 -1.07 1.67
C LEU A 49 9.06 -1.15 0.27
N THR A 50 8.30 -0.77 -0.77
CA THR A 50 8.89 -0.64 -2.11
C THR A 50 9.93 0.45 -2.19
N SER A 51 9.76 1.59 -1.50
CA SER A 51 10.77 2.65 -1.51
C SER A 51 12.10 2.17 -0.93
N ASN A 52 12.08 1.37 0.13
CA ASN A 52 13.28 0.75 0.72
C ASN A 52 13.87 -0.35 -0.18
N VAL A 53 13.03 -1.16 -0.83
CA VAL A 53 13.50 -2.18 -1.79
C VAL A 53 14.08 -1.53 -3.07
N LEU A 54 13.47 -0.46 -3.58
CA LEU A 54 13.95 0.35 -4.70
C LEU A 54 15.24 1.12 -4.35
N GLN A 55 15.47 1.45 -3.08
CA GLN A 55 16.74 2.02 -2.61
C GLN A 55 17.87 0.98 -2.58
N LEU A 56 17.57 -0.28 -2.25
CA LEU A 56 18.53 -1.38 -2.21
C LEU A 56 18.90 -1.92 -3.60
N LEU A 57 18.07 -1.65 -4.62
CA LEU A 57 18.29 -2.09 -5.99
C LEU A 57 19.22 -1.15 -6.77
N PRO A 58 20.08 -1.68 -7.66
CA PRO A 58 20.92 -0.86 -8.53
C PRO A 58 20.09 0.06 -9.42
N GLU A 59 20.57 1.29 -9.64
CA GLU A 59 19.93 2.32 -10.48
C GLU A 59 19.44 1.75 -11.82
N GLU A 60 20.27 0.94 -12.49
CA GLU A 60 20.01 0.39 -13.81
C GLU A 60 18.81 -0.57 -13.88
N VAL A 61 18.59 -1.34 -12.80
CA VAL A 61 17.46 -2.29 -12.73
C VAL A 61 16.16 -1.53 -12.50
N VAL A 62 16.23 -0.49 -11.68
CA VAL A 62 15.10 0.37 -11.34
C VAL A 62 14.66 1.20 -12.54
N GLU A 63 15.61 1.80 -13.26
CA GLU A 63 15.34 2.57 -14.47
C GLU A 63 14.72 1.71 -15.58
N ARG A 64 15.21 0.48 -15.78
CA ARG A 64 14.61 -0.47 -16.74
C ARG A 64 13.18 -0.85 -16.38
N SER A 65 12.89 -0.98 -15.09
CA SER A 65 11.58 -1.39 -14.59
C SER A 65 10.54 -0.26 -14.64
N GLN A 66 10.99 1.01 -14.75
CA GLN A 66 10.17 2.22 -14.65
C GLN A 66 9.31 2.33 -13.38
N LEU A 67 9.50 1.47 -12.38
CA LEU A 67 8.76 1.51 -11.12
C LEU A 67 8.98 2.82 -10.34
N ASP A 68 10.12 3.48 -10.54
CA ASP A 68 10.47 4.80 -9.97
C ASP A 68 9.57 5.95 -10.46
N THR A 69 8.76 5.70 -11.51
CA THR A 69 7.71 6.63 -11.98
C THR A 69 6.50 6.65 -11.04
N TYR A 70 6.16 5.48 -10.50
CA TYR A 70 4.98 5.29 -9.65
C TYR A 70 5.34 5.40 -8.17
N TYR A 71 6.48 4.87 -7.77
CA TYR A 71 6.96 4.83 -6.39
C TYR A 71 8.18 5.72 -6.21
N ALA A 72 8.18 6.59 -5.20
CA ALA A 72 9.33 7.44 -4.90
C ALA A 72 10.50 6.61 -4.36
N ARG A 73 11.72 6.86 -4.85
CA ARG A 73 12.96 6.32 -4.33
C ARG A 73 13.58 7.31 -3.34
N GLY A 74 13.43 7.02 -2.05
CA GLY A 74 13.87 7.91 -0.97
C GLY A 74 13.10 9.23 -0.98
N GLU A 75 13.82 10.34 -1.05
CA GLU A 75 13.26 11.70 -1.02
C GLU A 75 12.89 12.24 -2.41
N TYR A 76 13.12 11.47 -3.49
CA TYR A 76 12.87 11.93 -4.85
C TYR A 76 11.96 10.96 -5.61
N LYS A 77 11.15 11.52 -6.51
CA LYS A 77 10.28 10.80 -7.43
C LYS A 77 10.68 11.16 -8.86
N ARG A 78 10.86 10.16 -9.70
CA ARG A 78 11.22 10.38 -11.11
C ARG A 78 9.98 10.61 -11.94
N PHE A 79 10.05 11.60 -12.82
CA PHE A 79 9.01 11.88 -13.81
C PHE A 79 9.63 11.79 -15.20
N THR A 80 9.11 10.85 -15.99
CA THR A 80 9.61 10.55 -17.33
C THR A 80 8.56 10.98 -18.34
N THR A 81 8.95 11.92 -19.21
CA THR A 81 8.20 12.35 -20.39
C THR A 81 8.96 11.86 -21.63
N PRO A 82 8.33 11.66 -22.80
CA PRO A 82 9.03 11.17 -23.99
C PRO A 82 10.29 11.96 -24.40
N ASN A 83 10.37 13.23 -23.98
CA ASN A 83 11.46 14.14 -24.34
C ASN A 83 12.46 14.41 -23.21
N TYR A 84 12.11 14.16 -21.94
CA TYR A 84 12.94 14.52 -20.80
C TYR A 84 12.58 13.72 -19.54
N THR A 85 13.58 13.52 -18.68
CA THR A 85 13.45 12.86 -17.38
C THR A 85 13.96 13.80 -16.31
N PHE A 86 13.18 13.98 -15.23
CA PHE A 86 13.57 14.84 -14.11
C PHE A 86 13.15 14.25 -12.76
N LEU A 87 13.83 14.67 -11.70
CA LEU A 87 13.61 14.22 -10.34
C LEU A 87 12.90 15.34 -9.57
N LEU A 88 11.78 15.02 -8.94
CA LEU A 88 11.04 15.91 -8.05
C LEU A 88 11.20 15.44 -6.60
N PRO A 89 11.40 16.35 -5.63
CA PRO A 89 11.28 15.97 -4.23
C PRO A 89 9.89 15.39 -3.92
N LYS A 90 9.85 14.30 -3.15
CA LYS A 90 8.62 13.57 -2.79
C LYS A 90 7.58 14.48 -2.13
N ASN A 91 8.04 15.41 -1.29
CA ASN A 91 7.16 16.32 -0.53
C ASN A 91 6.61 17.45 -1.42
N TRP A 92 7.19 17.71 -2.59
CA TRP A 92 6.75 18.80 -3.46
C TRP A 92 5.32 18.56 -4.00
N ALA A 93 4.97 17.31 -4.32
CA ALA A 93 3.61 16.98 -4.77
C ALA A 93 2.58 17.14 -3.63
N ALA A 94 2.98 16.93 -2.38
CA ALA A 94 2.12 17.13 -1.22
C ALA A 94 1.81 18.61 -1.00
N ASP A 95 2.81 19.49 -1.20
CA ASP A 95 2.64 20.95 -1.11
C ASP A 95 1.65 21.47 -2.16
N GLN A 96 1.76 20.98 -3.41
CA GLN A 96 0.82 21.35 -4.47
C GLN A 96 -0.60 20.86 -4.18
N ALA A 97 -0.76 19.62 -3.70
CA ALA A 97 -2.07 19.09 -3.33
C ALA A 97 -2.69 19.87 -2.16
N LEU A 98 -1.87 20.27 -1.19
CA LEU A 98 -2.30 21.10 -0.07
C LEU A 98 -2.75 22.49 -0.54
N GLU A 99 -2.00 23.14 -1.43
CA GLU A 99 -2.37 24.42 -2.03
C GLU A 99 -3.66 24.32 -2.86
N VAL A 100 -3.81 23.27 -3.67
CA VAL A 100 -5.06 23.03 -4.42
C VAL A 100 -6.24 22.85 -3.47
N LYS A 101 -6.06 22.09 -2.38
CA LYS A 101 -7.10 21.90 -1.36
C LYS A 101 -7.45 23.23 -0.67
N LYS A 102 -6.46 24.06 -0.34
CA LYS A 102 -6.68 25.42 0.20
C LYS A 102 -7.48 26.29 -0.78
N ALA A 103 -7.13 26.26 -2.07
CA ALA A 103 -7.85 26.99 -3.11
C ALA A 103 -9.32 26.52 -3.23
N GLN A 104 -9.56 25.21 -3.19
CA GLN A 104 -10.91 24.64 -3.20
C GLN A 104 -11.74 25.04 -1.98
N TYR A 105 -11.14 25.07 -0.77
CA TYR A 105 -11.83 25.56 0.42
C TYR A 105 -12.21 27.04 0.30
N ARG A 106 -11.32 27.88 -0.23
CA ARG A 106 -11.61 29.31 -0.46
C ARG A 106 -12.72 29.50 -1.50
N ALA A 107 -12.70 28.73 -2.59
CA ALA A 107 -13.76 28.77 -3.60
C ALA A 107 -15.12 28.36 -3.02
N LYS A 108 -15.19 27.26 -2.26
CA LYS A 108 -16.44 26.84 -1.59
C LYS A 108 -16.96 27.90 -0.63
N ALA A 109 -16.09 28.55 0.15
CA ALA A 109 -16.51 29.62 1.05
C ALA A 109 -17.17 30.78 0.29
N LEU A 110 -16.63 31.16 -0.87
CA LEU A 110 -17.23 32.17 -1.73
C LEU A 110 -18.61 31.75 -2.26
N ASP A 111 -18.76 30.51 -2.71
CA ASP A 111 -20.05 30.00 -3.21
C ASP A 111 -21.16 30.08 -2.14
N TYR A 112 -20.87 29.74 -0.88
CA TYR A 112 -21.82 29.86 0.22
C TYR A 112 -22.24 31.32 0.47
N THR A 113 -21.29 32.26 0.41
CA THR A 113 -21.60 33.69 0.59
C THR A 113 -22.47 34.24 -0.53
N MET A 114 -22.20 33.86 -1.79
CA MET A 114 -23.01 34.29 -2.94
C MET A 114 -24.43 33.74 -2.86
N MET A 115 -24.59 32.47 -2.46
CA MET A 115 -25.92 31.88 -2.31
C MET A 115 -26.73 32.57 -1.20
N SER A 116 -26.12 32.84 -0.05
CA SER A 116 -26.75 33.60 1.04
C SER A 116 -27.18 35.01 0.60
N MET A 117 -26.40 35.67 -0.26
CA MET A 117 -26.70 37.02 -0.72
C MET A 117 -27.84 37.03 -1.75
N SER A 118 -27.90 36.00 -2.61
CA SER A 118 -28.97 35.83 -3.59
C SER A 118 -30.32 35.49 -2.97
N SER A 119 -30.36 34.78 -1.84
CA SER A 119 -31.60 34.49 -1.11
C SER A 119 -32.11 35.65 -0.25
N SER A 120 -31.30 36.72 -0.13
CA SER A 120 -31.61 37.90 0.68
C SER A 120 -32.11 39.08 -0.15
N SER A 121 -32.17 38.94 -1.48
CA SER A 121 -32.64 39.95 -2.45
C SER A 121 -33.99 39.52 -3.03
#